data_AF-A0A167NRL3-F1
#
_entry.id   AF-A0A167NRL3-F1
#
_cell.length_a   1.000
_cell.length_b   1.000
_cell.length_c   1.000
_cell.angle_alpha   90.00
_cell.angle_beta   90.00
_cell.angle_gamma   90.00
#
_symmetry.space_group_name_H-M   'P 1'
#
loop_
_entity.id
_entity.type
_entity.pdbx_description
1 polymer ?
#
loop_
_entity_poly.entity_id
_entity_poly.type
_entity_poly.pdbx_seq_one_letter_code
_entity_poly.pdbx_strand_id
1 'polypeptide(L)'
;MPKVVSRSAASSSNAGTGADGQPLRVYYCLCGEFILVSDKRLSVFPQRKTDDAYVMRSKGPGAPIFKFNVNEGGRVFVKRPTGLELQYRFLCPRCELLVAYQTQSAPIGQADYMYCVYGALSELQGRPGEPAFEGEEEEGAKMMKIKS
;
A
#
# COMPACT_ATOMS: atom_id res chain seq x y z
N MET A 1 -15.39 43.55 31.40
CA MET A 1 -15.63 42.10 31.15
C MET A 1 -15.03 41.73 29.81
N PRO A 2 -13.97 40.92 29.73
CA PRO A 2 -13.46 40.50 28.42
C PRO A 2 -14.36 39.39 27.88
N LYS A 3 -14.99 39.62 26.73
CA LYS A 3 -15.74 38.59 26.00
C LYS A 3 -14.76 37.54 25.51
N VAL A 4 -14.76 36.37 26.13
CA VAL A 4 -14.10 35.17 25.61
C VAL A 4 -14.82 34.79 24.31
N VAL A 5 -14.13 34.92 23.18
CA VAL A 5 -14.62 34.42 21.89
C VAL A 5 -13.79 33.18 21.58
N SER A 6 -14.39 31.99 21.71
CA SER A 6 -13.72 30.73 21.37
C SER A 6 -13.48 30.70 19.86
N ARG A 7 -12.25 30.90 19.41
CA ARG A 7 -11.88 30.70 18.01
C ARG A 7 -11.51 29.23 17.81
N SER A 8 -12.53 28.39 17.71
CA SER A 8 -12.37 27.02 17.21
C SER A 8 -12.22 27.11 15.69
N ALA A 9 -10.98 27.13 15.20
CA ALA A 9 -10.72 26.97 13.78
C ALA A 9 -10.83 25.48 13.45
N ALA A 10 -12.04 25.03 13.07
CA ALA A 10 -12.19 23.78 12.35
C ALA A 10 -11.69 24.00 10.91
N SER A 11 -10.49 23.51 10.61
CA SER A 11 -9.98 23.47 9.24
C SER A 11 -10.71 22.38 8.45
N SER A 12 -11.84 22.75 7.86
CA SER A 12 -12.46 21.99 6.77
C SER A 12 -11.82 22.44 5.45
N SER A 13 -10.75 21.79 5.02
CA SER A 13 -10.19 22.03 3.68
C SER A 13 -11.09 21.36 2.63
N ASN A 14 -12.05 22.12 2.10
CA ASN A 14 -12.74 21.78 0.86
C ASN A 14 -11.98 22.38 -0.33
N ALA A 15 -11.58 21.50 -1.26
CA ALA A 15 -11.25 21.74 -2.66
C ALA A 15 -10.50 23.04 -3.03
N GLY A 16 -9.16 23.00 -2.89
CA GLY A 16 -8.27 23.88 -3.64
C GLY A 16 -8.10 23.35 -5.07
N THR A 17 -8.52 24.14 -6.04
CA THR A 17 -8.34 24.01 -7.49
C THR A 17 -6.98 23.42 -7.91
N GLY A 18 -6.97 22.14 -8.25
CA GLY A 18 -5.90 21.49 -9.01
C GLY A 18 -6.47 21.00 -10.34
N ALA A 19 -5.66 21.02 -11.39
CA ALA A 19 -5.98 20.53 -12.72
C ALA A 19 -6.89 19.29 -12.71
N ASP A 20 -7.87 19.23 -13.63
CA ASP A 20 -8.85 18.16 -13.80
C ASP A 20 -8.24 16.75 -13.70
N GLY A 21 -8.14 16.24 -12.48
CA GLY A 21 -7.37 15.06 -12.13
C GLY A 21 -7.94 14.42 -10.89
N GLN A 22 -8.14 13.10 -10.94
CA GLN A 22 -8.65 12.31 -9.82
C GLN A 22 -7.84 12.58 -8.54
N PRO A 23 -8.48 12.61 -7.35
CA PRO A 23 -7.78 12.89 -6.10
C PRO A 23 -6.69 11.84 -5.86
N LEU A 24 -5.48 12.32 -5.54
CA LEU A 24 -4.37 11.46 -5.12
C LEU A 24 -4.76 10.65 -3.89
N ARG A 25 -4.41 9.37 -3.89
CA ARG A 25 -4.71 8.43 -2.81
C ARG A 25 -3.49 8.27 -1.93
N VAL A 26 -3.74 8.20 -0.63
CA VAL A 26 -2.72 8.01 0.40
C VAL A 26 -2.90 6.64 1.02
N TYR A 27 -1.80 5.92 1.18
CA TYR A 27 -1.77 4.62 1.82
C TYR A 27 -0.79 4.61 2.98
N TYR A 28 -1.24 3.96 4.04
CA TYR A 28 -0.54 3.82 5.30
C TYR A 28 -0.09 2.38 5.50
N CYS A 29 1.03 2.20 6.19
CA CYS A 29 1.41 0.94 6.79
C CYS A 29 0.36 0.52 7.84
N LEU A 30 0.32 -0.76 8.18
CA LEU A 30 -0.50 -1.28 9.28
C LEU A 30 -0.24 -0.59 10.64
N CYS A 31 0.95 -0.06 10.87
CA CYS A 31 1.29 0.72 12.07
C CYS A 31 0.80 2.19 12.02
N GLY A 32 0.17 2.62 10.91
CA GLY A 32 -0.31 3.98 10.68
C GLY A 32 0.72 4.94 10.09
N GLU A 33 1.92 4.47 9.73
CA GLU A 33 2.94 5.28 9.06
C GLU A 33 2.56 5.57 7.61
N PHE A 34 2.85 6.76 7.10
CA PHE A 34 2.58 7.12 5.72
C PHE A 34 3.62 6.46 4.78
N ILE A 35 3.15 5.69 3.79
CA ILE A 35 4.04 4.90 2.92
C ILE A 35 3.94 5.26 1.44
N LEU A 36 2.74 5.45 0.89
CA LEU A 36 2.56 5.56 -0.55
C LEU A 36 1.52 6.63 -0.89
N VAL A 37 1.83 7.46 -1.88
CA VAL A 37 0.84 8.26 -2.63
C VAL A 37 0.73 7.69 -4.02
N SER A 38 -0.49 7.51 -4.54
CA SER A 38 -0.75 7.02 -5.90
C SER A 38 -1.99 7.70 -6.49
N ASP A 39 -1.97 8.00 -7.79
CA ASP A 39 -3.13 8.49 -8.53
C ASP A 39 -4.20 7.40 -8.79
N LYS A 40 -3.80 6.11 -8.75
CA LYS A 40 -4.67 4.95 -8.93
C LYS A 40 -4.85 4.15 -7.64
N ARG A 41 -5.98 3.43 -7.55
CA ARG A 41 -6.25 2.47 -6.47
C ARG A 41 -5.32 1.26 -6.58
N LEU A 42 -4.85 0.72 -5.44
CA LEU A 42 -4.05 -0.51 -5.42
C LEU A 42 -4.78 -1.68 -6.10
N SER A 43 -6.09 -1.81 -5.86
CA SER A 43 -6.94 -2.84 -6.44
C SER A 43 -7.07 -2.81 -7.97
N VAL A 44 -6.72 -1.69 -8.62
CA VAL A 44 -6.73 -1.58 -10.09
C VAL A 44 -5.45 -2.17 -10.70
N PHE A 45 -4.37 -2.26 -9.93
CA PHE A 45 -3.13 -2.86 -10.43
C PHE A 45 -3.27 -4.38 -10.54
N PRO A 46 -2.68 -4.99 -11.58
CA PRO A 46 -2.65 -6.44 -11.68
C PRO A 46 -1.85 -7.02 -10.50
N GLN A 47 -2.31 -8.16 -10.00
CA GLN A 47 -1.64 -8.90 -8.94
C GLN A 47 -0.75 -9.99 -9.54
N ARG A 48 0.39 -10.22 -8.91
CA ARG A 48 1.35 -11.24 -9.33
C ARG A 48 0.96 -12.61 -8.78
N LYS A 49 0.88 -13.63 -9.64
CA LYS A 49 0.46 -15.00 -9.25
C LYS A 49 1.36 -15.74 -8.24
N THR A 50 2.51 -15.20 -7.87
CA THR A 50 3.49 -15.87 -7.01
C THR A 50 3.37 -15.53 -5.53
N ASP A 51 2.82 -14.35 -5.24
CA ASP A 51 2.84 -13.69 -3.93
C ASP A 51 1.79 -12.57 -3.81
N ASP A 52 0.87 -12.50 -4.77
CA ASP A 52 -0.27 -11.56 -4.87
C ASP A 52 0.09 -10.07 -4.76
N ALA A 53 1.38 -9.75 -4.90
CA ALA A 53 1.86 -8.39 -4.86
C ALA A 53 1.26 -7.57 -6.02
N TYR A 54 0.82 -6.35 -5.71
CA TYR A 54 0.33 -5.41 -6.72
C TYR A 54 1.49 -4.95 -7.59
N VAL A 55 1.34 -5.10 -8.91
CA VAL A 55 2.38 -4.76 -9.90
C VAL A 55 2.17 -3.34 -10.40
N MET A 56 3.00 -2.42 -9.92
CA MET A 56 3.03 -1.03 -10.36
C MET A 56 4.10 -0.84 -11.43
N ARG A 57 3.67 -0.45 -12.64
CA ARG A 57 4.60 -0.06 -13.69
C ARG A 57 5.08 1.38 -13.45
N SER A 58 6.38 1.60 -13.32
CA SER A 58 6.91 2.95 -13.01
C SER A 58 7.20 3.80 -14.25
N LYS A 59 7.27 3.19 -15.45
CA LYS A 59 7.65 3.88 -16.70
C LYS A 59 6.71 3.57 -17.86
N GLY A 60 6.65 4.49 -18.82
CA GLY A 60 5.93 4.32 -20.08
C GLY A 60 4.55 4.98 -20.11
N PRO A 61 3.87 4.94 -21.27
CA PRO A 61 2.58 5.59 -21.44
C PRO A 61 1.52 4.96 -20.52
N GLY A 62 0.79 5.81 -19.79
CA GLY A 62 -0.25 5.39 -18.85
C GLY A 62 0.26 4.83 -17.52
N ALA A 63 1.57 4.94 -17.24
CA ALA A 63 2.12 4.62 -15.92
C ALA A 63 1.47 5.49 -14.83
N PRO A 64 1.05 4.91 -13.69
CA PRO A 64 0.56 5.67 -12.55
C PRO A 64 1.61 6.65 -12.02
N ILE A 65 1.14 7.77 -11.49
CA ILE A 65 1.96 8.67 -10.68
C ILE A 65 1.94 8.16 -9.24
N PHE A 66 3.09 7.79 -8.71
CA PHE A 66 3.21 7.39 -7.32
C PHE A 66 4.52 7.83 -6.66
N LYS A 67 4.52 7.90 -5.33
CA LYS A 67 5.71 8.19 -4.53
C LYS A 67 5.68 7.39 -3.23
N PHE A 68 6.81 6.77 -2.91
CA PHE A 68 6.99 5.99 -1.69
C PHE A 68 7.77 6.78 -0.62
N ASN A 69 7.46 6.51 0.64
CA ASN A 69 8.19 6.91 1.84
C ASN A 69 8.62 5.65 2.60
N VAL A 70 9.81 5.16 2.31
CA VAL A 70 10.32 3.85 2.78
C VAL A 70 11.82 3.89 2.96
N ASN A 71 12.32 2.99 3.81
CA ASN A 71 13.75 2.74 3.98
C ASN A 71 14.18 1.55 3.13
N GLU A 72 15.44 1.53 2.69
CA GLU A 72 16.02 0.38 2.00
C GLU A 72 16.20 -0.79 2.98
N GLY A 73 15.59 -1.93 2.67
CA GLY A 73 15.66 -3.17 3.45
C GLY A 73 16.73 -4.15 2.97
N GLY A 74 17.62 -3.70 2.08
CA GLY A 74 18.65 -4.54 1.48
C GLY A 74 18.15 -5.48 0.37
N ARG A 75 19.01 -6.43 0.01
CA ARG A 75 18.77 -7.39 -1.08
C ARG A 75 18.65 -8.82 -0.55
N VAL A 76 17.67 -9.56 -1.05
CA VAL A 76 17.38 -10.93 -0.62
C VAL A 76 17.12 -11.81 -1.84
N PHE A 77 17.67 -13.02 -1.84
CA PHE A 77 17.28 -14.05 -2.79
C PHE A 77 16.09 -14.85 -2.26
N VAL A 78 15.01 -14.90 -3.04
CA VAL A 78 13.82 -15.69 -2.74
C VAL A 78 13.77 -16.88 -3.69
N LYS A 79 13.65 -18.08 -3.13
CA LYS A 79 13.45 -19.30 -3.91
C LYS A 79 11.97 -19.45 -4.26
N ARG A 80 11.66 -19.39 -5.54
CA ARG A 80 10.33 -19.60 -6.13
C ARG A 80 10.30 -20.97 -6.84
N PRO A 81 9.11 -21.50 -7.18
CA PRO A 81 9.01 -22.73 -7.97
C PRO A 81 9.71 -22.62 -9.34
N THR A 82 9.74 -21.42 -9.91
CA THR A 82 10.35 -21.12 -11.22
C THR A 82 11.84 -20.82 -11.16
N GLY A 83 12.45 -20.72 -9.97
CA GLY A 83 13.87 -20.41 -9.81
C GLY A 83 14.18 -19.46 -8.65
N LEU A 84 15.36 -18.84 -8.71
CA LEU A 84 15.77 -17.82 -7.73
C LEU A 84 15.42 -16.42 -8.24
N GLU A 85 14.78 -15.65 -7.38
CA GLU A 85 14.42 -14.25 -7.62
C GLU A 85 15.22 -13.35 -6.69
N LEU A 86 15.91 -12.34 -7.23
CA LEU A 86 16.55 -11.30 -6.42
C LEU A 86 15.54 -10.19 -6.13
N GLN A 87 15.37 -9.84 -4.86
CA GLN A 87 14.49 -8.78 -4.40
C GLN A 87 15.29 -7.69 -3.69
N TYR A 88 15.11 -6.44 -4.10
CA TYR A 88 15.52 -5.25 -3.37
C TYR A 88 14.31 -4.78 -2.56
N ARG A 89 14.39 -4.91 -1.24
CA ARG A 89 13.26 -4.73 -0.32
C ARG A 89 13.18 -3.29 0.16
N PHE A 90 11.95 -2.85 0.40
CA PHE A 90 11.64 -1.54 0.96
C PHE A 90 10.75 -1.71 2.19
N LEU A 91 11.17 -1.09 3.29
CA LEU A 91 10.58 -1.26 4.60
C LEU A 91 9.89 0.01 5.07
N CYS A 92 8.85 -0.17 5.89
CA CYS A 92 8.24 0.92 6.63
C CYS A 92 9.30 1.63 7.49
N PRO A 93 9.43 2.97 7.43
CA PRO A 93 10.44 3.69 8.19
C PRO A 93 10.21 3.67 9.70
N ARG A 94 9.00 3.30 10.15
CA ARG A 94 8.62 3.26 11.57
C ARG A 94 8.73 1.87 12.21
N CYS A 95 8.18 0.83 11.56
CA CYS A 95 8.12 -0.52 12.14
C CYS A 95 8.88 -1.57 11.33
N GLU A 96 9.60 -1.16 10.28
CA GLU A 96 10.42 -2.04 9.43
C GLU A 96 9.64 -3.14 8.69
N LEU A 97 8.30 -3.06 8.66
CA LEU A 97 7.46 -3.98 7.88
C LEU A 97 7.84 -3.91 6.38
N LEU A 98 7.96 -5.07 5.73
CA LEU A 98 8.15 -5.14 4.28
C LEU A 98 6.89 -4.65 3.57
N VAL A 99 6.98 -3.51 2.89
CA VAL A 99 5.84 -2.87 2.20
C VAL A 99 5.92 -3.01 0.69
N ALA A 100 7.13 -3.01 0.13
CA ALA A 100 7.34 -3.14 -1.30
C ALA A 100 8.70 -3.76 -1.61
N TYR A 101 8.87 -4.20 -2.84
CA TYR A 101 10.17 -4.62 -3.38
C TYR A 101 10.23 -4.38 -4.89
N GLN A 102 11.43 -4.50 -5.44
CA GLN A 102 11.68 -4.50 -6.87
C GLN A 102 12.73 -5.55 -7.22
N THR A 103 12.81 -5.94 -8.49
CA THR A 103 13.77 -6.97 -8.97
C THR A 103 15.01 -6.38 -9.64
N GLN A 104 14.97 -5.10 -9.98
CA GLN A 104 16.08 -4.38 -10.61
C GLN A 104 16.88 -3.60 -9.57
N SER A 105 18.19 -3.48 -9.80
CA SER A 105 19.06 -2.60 -9.02
C SER A 105 18.88 -1.15 -9.49
N ALA A 106 17.82 -0.48 -9.03
CA ALA A 106 17.53 0.92 -9.34
C ALA A 106 17.12 1.67 -8.07
N PRO A 107 17.20 3.00 -8.03
CA PRO A 107 16.55 3.76 -6.98
C PRO A 107 15.04 3.51 -6.97
N ILE A 108 14.41 3.75 -5.82
CA ILE A 108 12.97 3.57 -5.67
C ILE A 108 12.17 4.38 -6.70
N GLY A 109 11.18 3.74 -7.32
CA GLY A 109 10.34 4.34 -8.36
C GLY A 109 11.02 4.49 -9.73
N GLN A 110 12.31 4.12 -9.85
CA GLN A 110 13.02 4.13 -11.14
C GLN A 110 13.18 2.74 -11.75
N ALA A 111 12.89 1.66 -11.01
CA ALA A 111 12.74 0.34 -11.59
C ALA A 111 11.54 0.31 -12.55
N ASP A 112 11.56 -0.59 -13.54
CA ASP A 112 10.46 -0.70 -14.50
C ASP A 112 9.14 -1.12 -13.84
N TYR A 113 9.26 -1.95 -12.79
CA TYR A 113 8.16 -2.39 -11.95
C TYR A 113 8.52 -2.29 -10.47
N MET A 114 7.55 -1.82 -9.69
CA MET A 114 7.51 -1.88 -8.25
C MET A 114 6.42 -2.88 -7.84
N TYR A 115 6.73 -3.73 -6.86
CA TYR A 115 5.79 -4.71 -6.33
C TYR A 115 5.41 -4.30 -4.91
N CYS A 116 4.15 -3.90 -4.72
CA CYS A 116 3.63 -3.60 -3.40
C CYS A 116 3.11 -4.88 -2.76
N VAL A 117 3.56 -5.19 -1.54
CA VAL A 117 3.18 -6.42 -0.85
C VAL A 117 1.68 -6.39 -0.54
N TYR A 118 1.00 -7.50 -0.81
CA TYR A 118 -0.42 -7.66 -0.55
C TYR A 118 -0.73 -7.48 0.94
N GLY A 119 -1.79 -6.73 1.26
CA GLY A 119 -2.20 -6.47 2.65
C GLY A 119 -1.25 -5.59 3.49
N ALA A 120 -0.08 -5.19 2.99
CA ALA A 120 0.87 -4.37 3.76
C ALA A 120 0.42 -2.91 3.93
N LEU A 121 -0.45 -2.44 3.03
CA LEU A 121 -0.91 -1.05 2.94
C LEU A 121 -2.44 -0.95 3.03
N SER A 122 -2.92 0.16 3.61
CA SER A 122 -4.35 0.48 3.79
C SER A 122 -4.63 1.95 3.47
N GLU A 123 -5.80 2.26 2.92
CA GLU A 123 -6.26 3.66 2.77
C GLU A 123 -6.63 4.28 4.14
N LEU A 124 -6.90 3.45 5.15
CA LEU A 124 -7.25 3.88 6.51
C LEU A 124 -6.06 3.78 7.46
N GLN A 125 -5.73 4.86 8.14
CA GLN A 125 -4.61 4.90 9.08
C GLN A 125 -4.88 4.00 10.31
N GLY A 126 -3.93 3.14 10.63
CA GLY A 126 -3.99 2.29 11.84
C GLY A 126 -5.07 1.20 11.79
N ARG A 127 -5.64 0.92 10.62
CA ARG A 127 -6.53 -0.22 10.41
C ARG A 127 -6.06 -1.02 9.20
N PRO A 128 -5.99 -2.36 9.32
CA PRO A 128 -5.81 -3.21 8.15
C PRO A 128 -6.95 -2.98 7.15
N GLY A 129 -6.64 -3.04 5.86
CA GLY A 129 -7.66 -3.00 4.80
C GLY A 129 -8.41 -4.34 4.68
N GLU A 130 -9.48 -4.36 3.89
CA GLU A 130 -10.19 -5.60 3.50
C GLU A 130 -9.27 -6.78 3.12
N PRO A 131 -8.18 -6.61 2.31
CA PRO A 131 -7.31 -7.72 1.93
C PRO A 131 -6.60 -8.42 3.10
N ALA A 132 -6.55 -7.82 4.29
CA ALA A 132 -5.95 -8.45 5.47
C ALA A 132 -6.83 -9.56 6.09
N PHE A 133 -8.13 -9.59 5.76
CA PHE A 133 -9.11 -10.52 6.32
C PHE A 133 -9.53 -11.61 5.32
N GLU A 134 -9.01 -11.57 4.09
CA GLU A 134 -9.30 -12.58 3.08
C GLU A 134 -8.80 -13.96 3.55
N GLY A 135 -9.73 -14.92 3.65
CA GLY A 135 -9.45 -16.29 4.09
C GLY A 135 -9.97 -16.65 5.50
N GLU A 136 -10.43 -15.69 6.29
CA GLU A 136 -10.98 -15.96 7.64
C GLU A 136 -12.44 -16.47 7.62
N GLU A 137 -13.17 -16.28 6.51
CA GLU A 137 -14.60 -16.57 6.42
C GLU A 137 -14.97 -18.07 6.26
N GLU A 138 -14.01 -18.96 5.96
CA GLU A 138 -14.32 -20.37 5.65
C GLU A 138 -14.37 -21.34 6.85
N GLU A 139 -13.88 -20.98 8.04
CA GLU A 139 -13.89 -21.90 9.19
C GLU A 139 -15.15 -21.79 10.08
N GLY A 140 -15.82 -20.64 10.12
CA GLY A 140 -17.00 -20.42 10.96
C GLY A 140 -18.28 -21.11 10.48
N ALA A 141 -18.43 -21.33 9.17
CA ALA A 141 -19.66 -21.86 8.59
C ALA A 141 -19.75 -23.41 8.59
N LYS A 142 -18.62 -24.12 8.77
CA LYS A 142 -18.59 -25.59 8.77
C LYS A 142 -18.95 -26.22 10.13
N MET A 143 -18.89 -25.46 11.24
CA MET A 143 -19.13 -26.01 12.59
C MET A 143 -20.62 -26.11 13.00
N MET A 144 -21.55 -25.47 12.28
CA MET A 144 -22.98 -25.41 12.66
C MET A 144 -23.90 -26.41 11.95
N LYS A 145 -23.37 -27.45 11.29
CA LYS A 145 -24.17 -28.53 10.68
C LYS A 145 -23.99 -29.87 11.38
N ILE A 146 -24.11 -29.89 12.70
CA ILE A 146 -24.46 -31.13 13.41
C ILE A 146 -25.99 -31.18 13.42
N LYS A 147 -26.56 -31.88 12.44
CA LYS A 147 -28.00 -32.18 12.39
C LYS A 147 -28.38 -33.00 13.63
N SER A 148 -29.33 -32.48 14.39
CA SER A 148 -30.16 -33.21 15.36
C SER A 148 -31.04 -34.25 14.67
#